data_AF-A0A183C292-F1
#
_entry.id   AF-A0A183C292-F1
#
_cell.length_a   1.000
_cell.length_b   1.000
_cell.length_c   1.000
_cell.angle_alpha   90.00
_cell.angle_beta   90.00
_cell.angle_gamma   90.00
#
_symmetry.space_group_name_H-M   'P 1'
#
loop_
_entity.id
_entity.type
_entity.pdbx_description
1 polymer ?
#
loop_
_entity_poly.entity_id
_entity_poly.type
_entity_poly.pdbx_seq_one_letter_code
_entity_poly.pdbx_strand_id
1 'polypeptide(L)'
;MNNAHQTIHFLVGEGDEKELLPAHKAILEKASDVFERMFRFDEANAKAAAAGTGFSKKIKQVEVTDVEVGAFKAMLAFIYADDLSGLNGDNAISVLYAADKYNLPELANSCLNFIWKLSNVFDALDLARFFGEEVRNVFFYLPDDNLII
;
A
#
# COMPACT_ATOMS: atom_id res chain seq x y z
N MET A 1 -15.95 -21.76 -7.78
CA MET A 1 -14.84 -21.43 -8.71
C MET A 1 -13.73 -20.84 -7.86
N ASN A 2 -12.54 -21.46 -7.88
CA ASN A 2 -11.42 -21.06 -7.04
C ASN A 2 -10.91 -19.69 -7.51
N ASN A 3 -11.16 -18.63 -6.74
CA ASN A 3 -10.69 -17.26 -7.03
C ASN A 3 -9.16 -17.08 -6.89
N ALA A 4 -8.42 -18.15 -6.58
CA ALA A 4 -6.98 -18.12 -6.30
C ALA A 4 -6.10 -17.65 -7.50
N HIS A 5 -6.60 -17.71 -8.74
CA HIS A 5 -5.83 -17.38 -9.95
C HIS A 5 -6.29 -16.09 -10.65
N GLN A 6 -7.08 -15.24 -10.00
CA GLN A 6 -7.45 -13.95 -10.61
C GLN A 6 -6.30 -12.96 -10.49
N THR A 7 -5.54 -12.82 -11.58
CA THR A 7 -4.51 -11.79 -11.74
C THR A 7 -5.15 -10.45 -12.10
N ILE A 8 -4.84 -9.42 -11.32
CA ILE A 8 -5.16 -8.02 -11.57
C ILE A 8 -3.88 -7.29 -11.97
N HIS A 9 -4.01 -6.21 -12.75
CA HIS A 9 -2.87 -5.38 -13.14
C HIS A 9 -3.04 -3.96 -12.60
N PHE A 10 -2.00 -3.46 -11.95
CA PHE A 10 -1.91 -2.09 -11.46
C PHE A 10 -1.05 -1.28 -12.41
N LEU A 11 -1.54 -0.13 -12.87
CA LEU A 11 -0.73 0.86 -13.58
C LEU A 11 -0.27 1.89 -12.54
N VAL A 12 0.99 1.79 -12.12
CA VAL A 12 1.55 2.55 -11.00
C VAL A 12 2.52 3.61 -11.51
N GLY A 13 2.51 4.79 -10.90
CA GLY A 13 3.42 5.90 -11.21
C GLY A 13 2.74 7.07 -11.94
N GLU A 14 3.52 8.12 -12.18
CA GLU A 14 3.09 9.35 -12.86
C GLU A 14 3.87 9.57 -14.16
N GLY A 15 3.24 10.21 -15.15
CA GLY A 15 3.88 10.56 -16.41
C GLY A 15 4.43 9.36 -17.19
N ASP A 16 5.68 9.49 -17.64
CA ASP A 16 6.40 8.48 -18.44
C ASP A 16 6.98 7.34 -17.59
N GLU A 17 6.94 7.43 -16.25
CA GLU A 17 7.48 6.42 -15.33
C GLU A 17 6.43 5.37 -14.91
N LYS A 18 5.31 5.29 -15.64
CA LYS A 18 4.26 4.33 -15.34
C LYS A 18 4.68 2.90 -15.63
N GLU A 19 4.46 2.00 -14.68
CA GLU A 19 4.71 0.58 -14.83
C GLU A 19 3.44 -0.24 -14.59
N LEU A 20 3.23 -1.27 -15.43
CA LEU A 20 2.14 -2.23 -15.26
C LEU A 20 2.59 -3.42 -14.42
N LEU A 21 2.07 -3.52 -13.20
CA LEU A 21 2.44 -4.53 -12.22
C LEU A 21 1.34 -5.58 -12.05
N PRO A 22 1.61 -6.88 -12.28
CA PRO A 22 0.65 -7.94 -12.02
C PRO A 22 0.59 -8.29 -10.53
N ALA A 23 -0.59 -8.60 -10.02
CA ALA A 23 -0.79 -9.10 -8.67
C ALA A 23 -2.00 -10.04 -8.57
N HIS A 24 -2.13 -10.77 -7.46
CA HIS A 24 -3.20 -11.75 -7.24
C HIS A 24 -4.24 -11.17 -6.30
N LYS A 25 -5.46 -11.05 -6.81
CA LYS A 25 -6.60 -10.48 -6.09
C LYS A 25 -6.79 -11.10 -4.70
N ALA A 26 -6.85 -12.42 -4.61
CA ALA A 26 -7.11 -13.14 -3.37
C ALA A 26 -6.04 -12.93 -2.27
N ILE A 27 -4.80 -12.62 -2.65
CA ILE A 27 -3.73 -12.32 -1.69
C ILE A 27 -3.90 -10.90 -1.17
N LEU A 28 -4.12 -9.94 -2.08
CA LEU A 28 -4.33 -8.53 -1.74
C LEU A 28 -5.58 -8.32 -0.85
N GLU A 29 -6.69 -9.01 -1.13
CA GLU A 29 -7.91 -8.95 -0.32
C GLU A 29 -7.70 -9.41 1.12
N LYS A 30 -6.82 -10.40 1.32
CA LYS A 30 -6.51 -10.90 2.68
C LYS A 30 -5.55 -9.99 3.43
N ALA A 31 -4.64 -9.35 2.70
CA ALA A 31 -3.63 -8.48 3.29
C ALA A 31 -4.18 -7.09 3.63
N SER A 32 -5.18 -6.60 2.90
CA SER A 32 -5.68 -5.22 3.02
C SER A 32 -7.20 -5.14 2.88
N ASP A 33 -7.85 -4.54 3.87
CA ASP A 33 -9.28 -4.22 3.84
C ASP A 33 -9.62 -3.18 2.77
N VAL A 34 -8.66 -2.31 2.41
CA VAL A 34 -8.79 -1.35 1.30
C VAL A 34 -8.90 -2.09 -0.02
N PHE A 35 -8.01 -3.06 -0.30
CA PHE A 35 -8.10 -3.90 -1.50
C PHE A 35 -9.37 -4.75 -1.51
N GLU A 36 -9.76 -5.33 -0.37
CA GLU A 36 -11.02 -6.08 -0.26
C GLU A 36 -12.24 -5.24 -0.66
N ARG A 37 -12.37 -4.04 -0.07
CA ARG A 37 -13.49 -3.13 -0.38
C ARG A 37 -13.45 -2.67 -1.83
N MET A 38 -12.27 -2.32 -2.34
CA MET A 38 -12.07 -1.90 -3.72
C MET A 38 -12.61 -2.95 -4.70
N PHE A 39 -12.21 -4.20 -4.53
CA PHE A 39 -12.59 -5.23 -5.48
C PHE A 39 -14.03 -5.71 -5.32
N ARG A 40 -14.58 -5.71 -4.11
CA ARG A 40 -16.02 -5.96 -3.88
C ARG A 40 -16.87 -4.90 -4.58
N PHE A 41 -16.48 -3.64 -4.52
CA PHE A 41 -17.18 -2.54 -5.20
C PHE A 41 -17.12 -2.67 -6.72
N ASP A 42 -15.97 -3.02 -7.28
CA ASP A 42 -15.81 -3.25 -8.72
C ASP A 42 -16.69 -4.42 -9.22
N GLU A 43 -16.77 -5.52 -8.47
CA GLU A 43 -17.65 -6.64 -8.81
C GLU A 43 -19.14 -6.27 -8.76
N ALA A 44 -19.55 -5.49 -7.75
CA ALA A 44 -20.92 -5.01 -7.63
C ALA A 44 -21.31 -4.12 -8.83
N ASN A 45 -20.42 -3.20 -9.22
CA ASN A 45 -20.63 -2.34 -10.38
C ASN A 45 -20.66 -3.11 -11.70
N ALA A 46 -19.80 -4.12 -11.85
CA ALA A 46 -19.81 -4.98 -13.05
C ALA A 46 -21.14 -5.75 -13.16
N LYS A 47 -21.69 -6.25 -12.05
CA LYS A 47 -23.00 -6.92 -12.02
C LYS A 47 -24.14 -5.95 -12.35
N ALA A 48 -24.09 -4.72 -11.82
CA ALA A 48 -25.09 -3.69 -12.13
C ALA A 48 -25.04 -3.26 -13.61
N ALA A 49 -23.85 -3.11 -14.20
CA ALA A 49 -23.69 -2.78 -15.61
C ALA A 49 -24.17 -3.90 -16.54
N ALA A 50 -23.91 -5.16 -16.19
CA ALA A 50 -24.37 -6.33 -16.94
C ALA A 50 -25.89 -6.50 -16.95
N ALA A 51 -26.61 -5.93 -15.98
CA ALA A 51 -28.07 -5.90 -15.95
C ALA A 51 -28.68 -4.84 -16.89
N GLY A 52 -27.87 -3.92 -17.44
CA GLY A 52 -28.34 -2.80 -18.27
C GLY A 52 -27.85 -2.80 -19.72
N THR A 53 -26.60 -3.19 -20.00
CA THR A 53 -26.07 -3.30 -21.38
C THR A 53 -24.93 -4.31 -21.40
N GLY A 54 -24.80 -5.08 -22.49
CA GLY A 54 -23.81 -6.16 -22.64
C GLY A 54 -22.37 -5.67 -22.73
N PHE A 55 -21.83 -5.13 -21.65
CA PHE A 55 -20.47 -4.60 -21.60
C PHE A 55 -19.47 -5.74 -21.43
N SER A 56 -18.62 -5.93 -22.43
CA SER A 56 -17.48 -6.84 -22.39
C SER A 56 -16.63 -6.59 -21.15
N LYS A 57 -16.30 -7.67 -20.44
CA LYS A 57 -15.38 -7.71 -19.29
C LYS A 57 -13.98 -7.24 -19.73
N LYS A 58 -13.78 -5.93 -19.88
CA LYS A 58 -12.44 -5.35 -19.98
C LYS A 58 -11.73 -5.66 -18.66
N ILE A 59 -10.52 -6.19 -18.75
CA ILE A 59 -9.61 -6.33 -17.62
C ILE A 59 -9.39 -4.90 -17.11
N LYS A 60 -10.08 -4.52 -16.04
CA LYS A 60 -9.95 -3.19 -15.43
C LYS A 60 -8.56 -3.12 -14.83
N GLN A 61 -7.70 -2.30 -15.43
CA GLN A 61 -6.43 -1.91 -14.82
C GLN A 61 -6.74 -0.93 -13.68
N VAL A 62 -6.07 -1.10 -12.55
CA VAL A 62 -6.17 -0.18 -11.42
C VAL A 62 -5.06 0.86 -11.54
N GLU A 63 -5.40 2.13 -11.72
CA GLU A 63 -4.41 3.20 -11.76
C GLU A 63 -4.05 3.66 -10.34
N VAL A 64 -2.76 3.74 -10.06
CA VAL A 64 -2.18 4.24 -8.81
C VAL A 64 -1.19 5.35 -9.16
N THR A 65 -1.64 6.60 -9.10
CA THR A 65 -0.87 7.77 -9.55
C THR A 65 -0.13 8.50 -8.44
N ASP A 66 -0.47 8.21 -7.19
CA ASP A 66 0.04 8.87 -5.99
C ASP A 66 1.06 8.02 -5.20
N VAL A 67 1.46 6.88 -5.77
CA VAL A 67 2.49 6.00 -5.19
C VAL A 67 3.55 5.75 -6.25
N GLU A 68 4.81 5.95 -5.86
CA GLU A 68 5.97 5.62 -6.69
C GLU A 68 6.04 4.11 -6.97
N VAL A 69 6.50 3.75 -8.16
CA VAL A 69 6.61 2.35 -8.59
C VAL A 69 7.45 1.52 -7.62
N GLY A 70 8.59 2.06 -7.17
CA GLY A 70 9.47 1.38 -6.22
C GLY A 70 8.81 1.09 -4.88
N ALA A 71 8.06 2.06 -4.36
CA ALA A 71 7.34 1.91 -3.09
C ALA A 71 6.23 0.87 -3.20
N PHE A 72 5.48 0.87 -4.31
CA PHE A 72 4.43 -0.12 -4.54
C PHE A 72 5.01 -1.54 -4.70
N LYS A 73 6.15 -1.69 -5.37
CA LYS A 73 6.85 -2.99 -5.47
C LYS A 73 7.30 -3.51 -4.10
N ALA A 74 7.86 -2.65 -3.25
CA ALA A 74 8.25 -3.02 -1.90
C ALA A 74 7.03 -3.43 -1.06
N MET A 75 5.93 -2.70 -1.17
CA MET A 75 4.66 -3.07 -0.52
C MET A 75 4.15 -4.44 -1.00
N LEU A 76 4.20 -4.71 -2.30
CA LEU A 76 3.85 -6.04 -2.83
C LEU A 76 4.79 -7.11 -2.27
N ALA A 77 6.11 -6.92 -2.29
CA ALA A 77 7.06 -7.89 -1.74
C ALA A 77 6.73 -8.25 -0.28
N PHE A 78 6.38 -7.24 0.53
CA PHE A 78 5.89 -7.45 1.89
C PHE A 78 4.61 -8.30 1.93
N ILE A 79 3.58 -7.92 1.16
CA ILE A 79 2.30 -8.66 1.14
C ILE A 79 2.48 -10.16 0.78
N TYR A 80 3.43 -10.50 -0.09
CA TYR A 80 3.63 -11.87 -0.54
C TYR A 80 4.51 -12.71 0.38
N ALA A 81 5.49 -12.10 1.05
CA ALA A 81 6.58 -12.83 1.68
C ALA A 81 7.14 -12.18 2.96
N ASP A 82 6.51 -11.13 3.47
CA ASP A 82 7.03 -10.26 4.53
C ASP A 82 8.45 -9.73 4.21
N ASP A 83 8.75 -9.59 2.91
CA ASP A 83 10.07 -9.21 2.41
C ASP A 83 10.27 -7.70 2.46
N LEU A 84 11.19 -7.28 3.34
CA LEU A 84 11.59 -5.89 3.53
C LEU A 84 12.88 -5.52 2.79
N SER A 85 13.45 -6.41 1.96
CA SER A 85 14.69 -6.14 1.22
C SER A 85 14.58 -4.97 0.24
N GLY A 86 13.36 -4.64 -0.19
CA GLY A 86 13.07 -3.47 -1.01
C GLY A 86 13.01 -2.14 -0.26
N LEU A 87 13.00 -2.15 1.09
CA LEU A 87 12.96 -0.95 1.93
C LEU A 87 14.38 -0.38 2.10
N ASN A 88 14.55 0.92 1.82
CA ASN A 88 15.81 1.64 1.96
C ASN A 88 15.58 3.11 2.35
N GLY A 89 16.66 3.85 2.62
CA GLY A 89 16.58 5.23 3.09
C GLY A 89 15.86 6.18 2.13
N ASP A 90 15.97 5.94 0.83
CA ASP A 90 15.42 6.83 -0.19
C ASP A 90 13.91 6.61 -0.38
N ASN A 91 13.40 5.40 -0.14
CA ASN A 91 11.99 5.06 -0.37
C ASN A 91 11.18 4.83 0.91
N ALA A 92 11.78 4.88 2.10
CA ALA A 92 11.10 4.51 3.34
C ALA A 92 9.83 5.32 3.61
N ILE A 93 9.85 6.62 3.32
CA ILE A 93 8.67 7.49 3.48
C ILE A 93 7.60 7.15 2.43
N SER A 94 7.98 6.91 1.18
CA SER A 94 7.05 6.51 0.12
C SER A 94 6.40 5.14 0.40
N VAL A 95 7.16 4.19 0.95
CA VAL A 95 6.64 2.87 1.36
C VAL A 95 5.71 3.02 2.57
N LEU A 96 6.05 3.89 3.54
CA LEU A 96 5.19 4.20 4.68
C LEU A 96 3.85 4.79 4.21
N TYR A 97 3.88 5.72 3.26
CA TYR A 97 2.66 6.27 2.65
C TYR A 97 1.80 5.19 2.01
N ALA A 98 2.40 4.28 1.22
CA ALA A 98 1.68 3.17 0.64
C ALA A 98 1.09 2.24 1.71
N ALA A 99 1.87 1.94 2.76
CA ALA A 99 1.44 1.09 3.86
C ALA A 99 0.22 1.67 4.60
N ASP A 100 0.23 2.97 4.88
CA ASP A 100 -0.89 3.67 5.50
C ASP A 100 -2.12 3.70 4.57
N LYS A 101 -1.91 4.11 3.31
CA LYS A 101 -2.97 4.17 2.28
C LYS A 101 -3.69 2.84 2.08
N TYR A 102 -2.97 1.72 2.11
CA TYR A 102 -3.51 0.38 1.94
C TYR A 102 -3.74 -0.35 3.28
N ASN A 103 -3.62 0.34 4.41
CA ASN A 103 -3.88 -0.16 5.76
C ASN A 103 -3.10 -1.46 6.08
N LEU A 104 -1.78 -1.39 5.96
CA LEU A 104 -0.82 -2.45 6.23
C LEU A 104 0.00 -2.10 7.49
N PRO A 105 -0.54 -2.30 8.70
CA PRO A 105 0.05 -1.78 9.93
C PRO A 105 1.42 -2.39 10.24
N GLU A 106 1.66 -3.66 9.89
CA GLU A 106 2.96 -4.31 10.12
C GLU A 106 4.07 -3.74 9.22
N LEU A 107 3.74 -3.41 7.97
CA LEU A 107 4.65 -2.72 7.06
C LEU A 107 4.90 -1.28 7.54
N ALA A 108 3.85 -0.57 7.97
CA ALA A 108 3.99 0.79 8.50
C ALA A 108 4.90 0.82 9.73
N ASN A 109 4.73 -0.11 10.68
CA ASN A 109 5.63 -0.30 11.82
C ASN A 109 7.07 -0.55 11.39
N SER A 110 7.27 -1.41 10.38
CA SER A 110 8.61 -1.73 9.86
C SER A 110 9.28 -0.51 9.24
N CYS A 111 8.54 0.29 8.47
CA CYS A 111 9.02 1.55 7.90
C CYS A 111 9.37 2.57 8.99
N LEU A 112 8.51 2.75 9.99
CA LEU A 112 8.77 3.67 11.11
C LEU A 112 10.01 3.28 11.89
N ASN A 113 10.15 2.00 12.25
CA ASN A 113 11.33 1.48 12.92
C ASN A 113 12.60 1.66 12.10
N PHE A 114 12.52 1.48 10.78
CA PHE A 114 13.64 1.70 9.88
C PHE A 114 14.03 3.18 9.82
N ILE A 115 13.06 4.08 9.65
CA ILE A 115 13.27 5.53 9.62
C ILE A 115 13.87 5.99 10.94
N TRP A 116 13.35 5.56 12.09
CA TRP A 116 13.87 5.95 13.40
C TRP A 116 15.32 5.53 13.63
N LYS A 117 15.72 4.34 13.15
CA LYS A 117 17.11 3.88 13.24
C LYS A 117 18.07 4.69 12.38
N LEU A 118 17.58 5.27 11.28
CA LEU A 118 18.36 6.14 10.41
C LEU A 118 18.27 7.61 10.80
N SER A 119 17.23 7.98 11.54
CA SER A 119 16.84 9.38 11.70
C SER A 119 17.86 10.19 12.47
N ASN A 120 18.26 11.30 11.84
CA ASN A 120 18.71 12.49 12.54
C ASN A 120 17.50 13.43 12.76
N VAL A 121 17.70 14.59 13.40
CA VAL A 121 16.61 15.55 13.73
C VAL A 121 15.76 15.98 12.52
N PHE A 122 16.32 16.01 11.30
CA PHE A 122 15.57 16.42 10.11
C PHE A 122 14.57 15.36 9.67
N ASP A 123 14.97 14.08 9.64
CA ASP A 123 14.09 12.98 9.24
C ASP A 123 12.90 12.83 10.22
N ALA A 124 13.15 13.07 11.51
CA ALA A 124 12.10 13.10 12.53
C ALA A 124 11.09 14.24 12.29
N LEU A 125 11.56 15.40 11.80
CA LEU A 125 10.70 16.55 11.51
C LEU A 125 9.82 16.31 10.28
N ASP A 126 10.37 15.73 9.21
CA ASP A 126 9.60 15.39 8.01
C ASP A 126 8.54 14.32 8.32
N LEU A 127 8.88 13.34 9.17
CA LEU A 127 7.93 12.36 9.68
C LEU A 127 6.80 13.02 10.49
N ALA A 128 7.13 13.94 11.41
CA ALA A 128 6.14 14.65 12.20
C ALA A 128 5.19 15.52 11.34
N ARG A 129 5.70 16.10 10.25
CA ARG A 129 4.88 16.83 9.28
C ARG A 129 3.97 15.91 8.48
N PHE A 130 4.47 14.74 8.08
CA PHE A 130 3.70 13.73 7.37
C PHE A 130 2.50 13.25 8.20
N PHE A 131 2.67 13.04 9.52
CA PHE A 131 1.61 12.67 10.45
C PHE A 131 0.80 13.85 11.04
N GLY A 132 0.80 15.03 10.41
CA GLY A 132 0.29 16.30 10.94
C GLY A 132 -0.93 16.17 11.88
N GLU A 133 -0.80 16.71 13.10
CA GLU A 133 -1.79 16.77 14.21
C GLU A 133 -2.60 15.49 14.56
N GLU A 134 -2.30 14.33 13.97
CA GLU A 134 -2.72 13.00 14.47
C GLU A 134 -1.57 12.30 15.21
N VAL A 135 -0.82 13.08 15.99
CA VAL A 135 0.22 12.59 16.92
C VAL A 135 -0.30 11.60 17.96
N ARG A 136 -1.62 11.37 18.03
CA ARG A 136 -2.21 10.32 18.87
C ARG A 136 -1.98 8.91 18.33
N ASN A 137 -1.76 8.72 17.03
CA ASN A 137 -1.59 7.39 16.47
C ASN A 137 -0.14 6.94 16.33
N VAL A 138 0.82 7.87 16.20
CA VAL A 138 2.26 7.54 16.16
C VAL A 138 2.73 6.82 17.44
N PHE A 139 2.05 7.08 18.57
CA PHE A 139 2.33 6.43 19.85
C PHE A 139 1.98 4.93 19.88
N PHE A 140 1.09 4.43 19.02
CA PHE A 140 0.83 2.99 18.89
C PHE A 140 1.92 2.25 18.11
N TYR A 141 2.78 2.99 17.39
CA TYR A 141 3.83 2.43 16.55
C TYR A 141 5.22 2.58 17.17
N LEU A 142 5.35 3.26 18.31
CA LEU A 142 6.60 3.31 19.06
C LEU A 142 6.80 1.95 19.75
N PRO A 143 7.96 1.29 19.58
CA PRO A 143 8.30 0.16 20.43
C PRO A 143 8.30 0.63 21.89
N ASP A 144 7.66 -0.15 22.78
CA ASP A 144 7.44 0.17 24.20
C ASP A 144 8.72 0.57 24.97
N ASP A 145 9.90 0.29 24.41
CA ASP A 145 11.22 0.58 24.99
C ASP A 145 11.65 2.06 24.93
N ASN A 146 10.90 2.95 24.26
CA ASN A 146 11.26 4.38 24.16
C ASN A 146 10.42 5.31 25.03
N LEU A 147 9.66 4.78 26.00
CA LEU A 147 8.97 5.56 27.02
C LEU A 147 9.94 5.95 28.16
N ILE A 148 10.88 6.87 27.90
CA ILE A 148 11.56 7.59 28.98
C ILE A 148 10.83 8.92 29.15
N ILE A 149 10.06 8.97 30.26
CA ILE A 149 9.56 10.14 31.02
C ILE A 149 10.02 11.52 30.56
#